data_AF-A0A8S9HP51-F1
#
_entry.id   AF-A0A8S9HP51-F1
#
_cell.length_a   1.000
_cell.length_b   1.000
_cell.length_c   1.000
_cell.angle_alpha   90.00
_cell.angle_beta   90.00
_cell.angle_gamma   90.00
#
_symmetry.space_group_name_H-M   'P 1'
#
loop_
_entity.id
_entity.type
_entity.pdbx_description
1 polymer ?
#
loop_
_entity_poly.entity_id
_entity_poly.type
_entity_poly.pdbx_seq_one_letter_code
_entity_poly.pdbx_strand_id
1 'polypeptide(L)'
;MAHRFYAVANAGRRLNEQEVKTLNRSKVHGGFDEFLCRRFFIGDDQAVEATSVAYRERLNRATQEIEGRDAAARKEHNLACRSLAREYDAVLAVVKDKLRKKKKETAAEIHLQEVRARIEALTEYIEGGFELEEELERLRDREISLDLDYGLGSVSDPSLSRLELPEVFGDSVDQE
;
A
#
# COMPACT_ATOMS: atom_id res chain seq x y z
N MET A 1 22.90 37.68 -54.38
CA MET A 1 24.27 37.28 -53.98
C MET A 1 24.35 37.15 -52.46
N ALA A 2 23.81 36.08 -51.85
CA ALA A 2 23.77 35.93 -50.39
C ALA A 2 24.14 34.51 -49.91
N HIS A 3 25.05 33.82 -50.62
CA HIS A 3 25.43 32.43 -50.32
C HIS A 3 26.91 32.23 -50.01
N ARG A 4 27.66 33.28 -49.63
CA ARG A 4 29.10 33.17 -49.31
C ARG A 4 29.47 33.24 -47.83
N PHE A 5 28.56 33.64 -46.94
CA PHE A 5 28.90 33.89 -45.53
C PHE A 5 28.77 32.68 -44.59
N TYR A 6 28.10 31.60 -45.02
CA TYR A 6 27.98 30.37 -44.22
C TYR A 6 29.23 29.47 -44.30
N ALA A 7 30.16 29.71 -45.23
CA ALA A 7 31.25 28.79 -45.50
C ALA A 7 32.39 28.81 -44.46
N VAL A 8 32.53 29.88 -43.66
CA VAL A 8 33.61 29.96 -42.66
C VAL A 8 33.21 29.30 -41.33
N ALA A 9 31.91 29.12 -41.07
CA ALA A 9 31.41 28.53 -39.84
C ALA A 9 31.66 27.00 -39.72
N ASN A 10 31.99 26.31 -40.83
CA ASN A 10 32.14 24.85 -40.86
C ASN A 10 33.60 24.35 -40.81
N ALA A 11 34.58 25.22 -40.54
CA ALA A 11 36.00 24.83 -40.58
C ALA A 11 36.56 24.29 -39.25
N GLY A 12 35.79 24.25 -38.16
CA GLY A 12 36.21 23.66 -36.87
C GLY A 12 37.47 24.28 -36.25
N ARG A 13 37.90 25.45 -36.73
CA ARG A 13 39.16 26.11 -36.33
C ARG A 13 38.86 27.26 -35.37
N ARG A 14 39.51 27.24 -34.20
CA ARG A 14 39.55 28.37 -33.26
C ARG A 14 40.20 29.59 -33.92
N LEU A 15 39.54 30.74 -33.81
CA LEU A 15 40.06 32.02 -34.29
C LEU A 15 40.84 32.71 -33.16
N ASN A 16 41.94 33.37 -33.50
CA ASN A 16 42.70 34.11 -32.50
C ASN A 16 42.06 35.49 -32.21
N GLU A 17 42.48 36.13 -31.12
CA GLU A 17 41.87 37.38 -30.65
C GLU A 17 42.00 38.55 -31.66
N GLN A 18 43.02 38.53 -32.52
CA GLN A 18 43.24 39.51 -33.58
C GLN A 18 42.33 39.27 -34.79
N GLU A 19 42.06 38.02 -35.15
CA GLU A 19 41.14 37.60 -36.21
C GLU A 19 39.67 37.89 -35.86
N VAL A 20 39.29 37.76 -34.58
CA VAL A 20 37.94 38.14 -34.11
C VAL A 20 37.77 39.66 -34.13
N LYS A 21 38.82 40.43 -33.78
CA LYS A 21 38.80 41.90 -33.81
C LYS A 21 38.68 42.46 -35.24
N THR A 22 39.27 41.78 -36.24
CA THR A 22 39.13 42.17 -37.65
C THR A 22 37.77 41.78 -38.23
N LEU A 23 37.19 40.65 -37.82
CA LEU A 23 35.81 40.29 -38.15
C LEU A 23 34.80 41.29 -37.57
N ASN A 24 34.95 41.68 -36.30
CA ASN A 24 34.09 42.69 -35.64
C ASN A 24 34.17 44.07 -36.30
N ARG A 25 35.32 44.47 -36.82
CA ARG A 25 35.44 45.74 -37.58
C ARG A 25 34.63 45.76 -38.87
N SER A 26 34.29 44.60 -39.44
CA SER A 26 33.44 44.49 -40.65
C SER A 26 31.93 44.45 -40.36
N LYS A 27 31.54 44.45 -39.07
CA LYS A 27 30.14 44.47 -38.61
C LYS A 27 30.00 45.42 -37.41
N VAL A 28 29.75 46.69 -37.70
CA VAL A 28 28.83 47.48 -36.86
C VAL A 28 27.56 47.47 -37.70
N HIS A 29 26.46 46.84 -37.30
CA HIS A 29 25.47 47.38 -36.38
C HIS A 29 24.71 46.21 -35.72
N GLY A 30 24.81 46.07 -34.40
CA GLY A 30 23.97 45.17 -33.61
C GLY A 30 24.74 44.45 -32.51
N GLY A 31 24.67 44.95 -31.27
CA GLY A 31 25.39 44.43 -30.09
C GLY A 31 25.03 43.01 -29.63
N PHE A 32 24.21 42.27 -30.38
CA PHE A 32 23.85 40.88 -30.10
C PHE A 32 24.88 39.86 -30.63
N ASP A 33 25.63 40.21 -31.69
CA ASP A 33 26.58 39.29 -32.36
C ASP A 33 27.94 39.17 -31.63
N GLU A 34 28.36 40.19 -30.87
CA GLU A 34 29.68 40.21 -30.20
C GLU A 34 29.74 39.26 -29.00
N PHE A 35 28.64 39.16 -28.24
CA PHE A 35 28.53 38.27 -27.08
C PHE A 35 28.56 36.79 -27.50
N LEU A 36 27.89 36.44 -28.61
CA LEU A 36 27.90 35.10 -29.15
C LEU A 36 29.27 34.75 -29.74
N CYS A 37 29.94 35.67 -30.44
CA CYS A 37 31.27 35.42 -30.99
C CYS A 37 32.33 35.16 -29.90
N ARG A 38 32.36 35.95 -28.83
CA ARG A 38 33.34 35.76 -27.75
C ARG A 38 33.09 34.45 -26.97
N ARG A 39 31.83 34.07 -26.77
CA ARG A 39 31.45 32.83 -26.09
C ARG A 39 31.67 31.56 -26.95
N PHE A 40 31.46 31.63 -28.26
CA PHE A 40 31.66 30.49 -29.17
C PHE A 40 33.09 30.34 -29.71
N PHE A 41 33.86 31.44 -29.85
CA PHE A 41 35.18 31.40 -30.49
C PHE A 41 36.38 31.64 -29.55
N ILE A 42 36.19 32.21 -28.34
CA ILE A 42 37.29 32.58 -27.42
C ILE A 42 37.25 31.82 -26.09
N GLY A 43 36.16 31.11 -25.76
CA GLY A 43 36.11 30.34 -24.50
C GLY A 43 37.21 29.28 -24.43
N ASP A 44 37.89 29.11 -23.30
CA ASP A 44 38.80 27.98 -23.09
C ASP A 44 37.98 26.68 -23.18
N ASP A 45 38.24 25.82 -24.17
CA ASP A 45 37.47 24.58 -24.39
C ASP A 45 37.54 23.73 -23.12
N GLN A 46 38.68 23.76 -22.42
CA GLN A 46 38.86 23.16 -21.11
C GLN A 46 37.93 23.72 -20.02
N ALA A 47 37.64 25.03 -20.01
CA ALA A 47 36.74 25.64 -19.04
C ALA A 47 35.26 25.34 -19.36
N VAL A 48 34.90 25.29 -20.65
CA VAL A 48 33.55 24.90 -21.09
C VAL A 48 33.30 23.41 -20.82
N GLU A 49 34.28 22.54 -21.10
CA GLU A 49 34.22 21.12 -20.75
C GLU A 49 34.14 20.92 -19.23
N ALA A 50 35.00 21.58 -18.44
CA ALA A 50 34.98 21.46 -16.98
C ALA A 50 33.64 21.89 -16.37
N THR A 51 33.01 22.95 -16.89
CA THR A 51 31.67 23.38 -16.41
C THR A 51 30.56 22.41 -16.81
N SER A 52 30.64 21.82 -18.00
CA SER A 52 29.69 20.79 -18.46
C SER A 52 29.79 19.50 -17.64
N VAL A 53 31.02 19.08 -17.30
CA VAL A 53 31.29 17.92 -16.43
C VAL A 53 30.77 18.18 -15.02
N ALA A 54 31.05 19.36 -14.46
CA ALA A 54 30.56 19.74 -13.14
C ALA A 54 29.02 19.79 -13.08
N TYR A 55 28.35 20.26 -14.14
CA TYR A 55 26.89 20.25 -14.22
C TYR A 55 26.32 18.83 -14.28
N ARG A 56 26.93 17.94 -15.09
CA ARG A 56 26.55 16.53 -15.18
C ARG A 56 26.73 15.80 -13.85
N GLU A 57 27.82 16.04 -13.14
CA GLU A 57 28.03 15.47 -11.80
C GLU A 57 26.98 15.93 -10.80
N ARG A 58 26.60 17.21 -10.80
CA ARG A 58 25.53 17.71 -9.93
C ARG A 58 24.18 17.07 -10.24
N LEU A 59 23.86 16.92 -11.52
CA LEU A 59 22.66 16.19 -11.97
C LEU A 59 22.68 14.75 -11.48
N ASN A 60 23.79 14.02 -11.68
CA ASN A 60 23.92 12.64 -11.25
C ASN A 60 23.77 12.49 -9.72
N ARG A 61 24.37 13.41 -8.94
CA ARG A 61 24.21 13.41 -7.47
C ARG A 61 22.76 13.69 -7.07
N ALA A 62 22.11 14.67 -7.69
CA ALA A 62 20.70 14.97 -7.42
C ALA A 62 19.78 13.79 -7.78
N THR A 63 20.02 13.12 -8.90
CA THR A 63 19.29 11.90 -9.30
C THR A 63 19.50 10.78 -8.27
N GLN A 64 20.73 10.52 -7.85
CA GLN A 64 21.02 9.51 -6.83
C GLN A 64 20.38 9.82 -5.48
N GLU A 65 20.36 11.09 -5.07
CA GLU A 65 19.68 11.52 -3.84
C GLU A 65 18.16 11.31 -3.92
N ILE A 66 17.53 11.67 -5.05
CA ILE A 66 16.10 11.44 -5.27
C ILE A 66 15.80 9.95 -5.27
N GLU A 67 16.54 9.14 -6.04
CA GLU A 67 16.39 7.69 -6.08
C GLU A 67 16.57 7.05 -4.70
N GLY A 68 17.53 7.54 -3.91
CA GLY A 68 17.77 7.11 -2.55
C GLY A 68 16.59 7.41 -1.62
N ARG A 69 16.05 8.63 -1.70
CA ARG A 69 14.84 9.03 -0.94
C ARG A 69 13.62 8.22 -1.35
N ASP A 70 13.41 8.05 -2.65
CA ASP A 70 12.36 7.22 -3.23
C ASP A 70 12.45 5.77 -2.76
N ALA A 71 13.66 5.19 -2.77
CA ALA A 71 13.89 3.84 -2.29
C ALA A 71 13.64 3.71 -0.78
N ALA A 72 13.98 4.73 0.01
CA ALA A 72 13.69 4.77 1.43
C ALA A 72 12.19 4.85 1.70
N ALA A 73 11.48 5.77 1.03
CA ALA A 73 10.02 5.94 1.15
C ALA A 73 9.28 4.65 0.78
N ARG A 74 9.68 3.97 -0.30
CA ARG A 74 9.10 2.66 -0.66
C ARG A 74 9.32 1.60 0.41
N LYS A 75 10.48 1.56 1.06
CA LYS A 75 10.76 0.61 2.15
C LYS A 75 9.89 0.90 3.36
N GLU A 76 9.79 2.17 3.75
CA GLU A 76 8.97 2.60 4.88
C GLU A 76 7.49 2.30 4.66
N HIS A 77 6.94 2.65 3.50
CA HIS A 77 5.57 2.31 3.11
C HIS A 77 5.33 0.79 3.18
N ASN A 78 6.25 -0.01 2.61
CA ASN A 78 6.13 -1.46 2.66
C ASN A 78 6.19 -2.02 4.09
N LEU A 79 6.96 -1.40 4.99
CA LEU A 79 6.99 -1.78 6.41
C LEU A 79 5.67 -1.43 7.09
N ALA A 80 5.11 -0.24 6.84
CA ALA A 80 3.82 0.18 7.37
C ALA A 80 2.69 -0.76 6.89
N CYS A 81 2.61 -1.07 5.60
CA CYS A 81 1.64 -2.01 5.06
C CYS A 81 1.76 -3.41 5.68
N ARG A 82 2.99 -3.90 5.90
CA ARG A 82 3.21 -5.19 6.56
C ARG A 82 2.81 -5.16 8.03
N SER A 83 3.03 -4.05 8.73
CA SER A 83 2.58 -3.87 10.12
C SER A 83 1.06 -3.96 10.19
N LEU A 84 0.38 -3.16 9.36
CA LEU A 84 -1.07 -3.13 9.28
C LEU A 84 -1.66 -4.50 8.92
N ALA A 85 -1.07 -5.22 7.96
CA ALA A 85 -1.49 -6.57 7.59
C ALA A 85 -1.42 -7.55 8.78
N ARG A 86 -0.37 -7.47 9.62
CA ARG A 86 -0.24 -8.31 10.82
C ARG A 86 -1.33 -8.02 11.85
N GLU A 87 -1.70 -6.76 12.02
CA GLU A 87 -2.78 -6.38 12.94
C GLU A 87 -4.12 -6.93 12.46
N TYR A 88 -4.41 -6.83 11.15
CA TYR A 88 -5.59 -7.48 10.57
C TYR A 88 -5.56 -9.01 10.70
N ASP A 89 -4.41 -9.65 10.49
CA ASP A 89 -4.28 -11.10 10.71
C ASP A 89 -4.60 -11.50 12.14
N ALA A 90 -4.21 -10.68 13.13
CA ALA A 90 -4.54 -10.90 14.54
C ALA A 90 -6.05 -10.79 14.78
N VAL A 91 -6.71 -9.76 14.23
CA VAL A 91 -8.18 -9.62 14.30
C VAL A 91 -8.87 -10.82 13.66
N LEU A 92 -8.43 -11.25 12.47
CA LEU A 92 -8.98 -12.40 11.77
C LEU A 92 -8.85 -13.70 12.57
N ALA A 93 -7.76 -13.88 13.31
CA ALA A 93 -7.59 -15.03 14.19
C ALA A 93 -8.66 -15.04 15.30
N VAL A 94 -8.89 -13.91 15.96
CA VAL A 94 -9.93 -13.76 16.99
C VAL A 94 -11.32 -14.05 16.42
N VAL A 95 -11.64 -13.51 15.23
CA VAL A 95 -12.92 -13.75 14.56
C VAL A 95 -13.12 -15.23 14.25
N LYS A 96 -12.10 -15.90 13.71
CA LYS A 96 -12.16 -17.34 13.39
C LYS A 96 -12.44 -18.17 14.63
N ASP A 97 -11.81 -17.83 15.76
CA ASP A 97 -12.00 -18.57 17.01
C ASP A 97 -13.38 -18.33 17.61
N LYS A 98 -13.88 -17.08 17.62
CA LYS A 98 -15.26 -16.77 18.02
C LYS A 98 -16.27 -17.55 17.18
N LEU A 99 -16.08 -17.57 15.85
CA LEU A 99 -16.97 -18.29 14.94
C LEU A 99 -16.93 -19.81 15.18
N ARG A 100 -15.75 -20.39 15.41
CA ARG A 100 -15.62 -21.81 15.75
C ARG A 100 -16.35 -22.17 17.04
N LYS A 101 -16.25 -21.33 18.08
CA LYS A 101 -16.98 -21.52 19.33
C LYS A 101 -18.49 -21.43 19.10
N LYS A 102 -18.96 -20.41 18.37
CA LYS A 102 -20.40 -20.26 18.09
C LYS A 102 -20.97 -21.44 17.31
N LYS A 103 -20.23 -22.00 16.35
CA LYS A 103 -20.66 -23.22 15.64
C LYS A 103 -20.86 -24.42 16.57
N LYS A 104 -19.97 -24.59 17.56
CA LYS A 104 -20.10 -25.66 18.56
C LYS A 104 -21.28 -25.42 19.49
N GLU A 105 -21.45 -24.18 19.95
CA GLU A 105 -22.60 -23.76 20.75
C GLU A 105 -23.92 -24.05 20.02
N THR A 106 -24.06 -23.59 18.77
CA THR A 106 -25.27 -23.84 17.97
C THR A 106 -25.51 -25.32 17.72
N ALA A 107 -24.45 -26.13 17.52
CA ALA A 107 -24.61 -27.58 17.39
C ALA A 107 -25.12 -28.23 18.70
N ALA A 108 -24.62 -27.80 19.85
CA ALA A 108 -25.10 -28.26 21.15
C ALA A 108 -26.55 -27.82 21.40
N GLU A 109 -26.88 -26.58 21.03
CA GLU A 109 -28.24 -26.03 21.12
C GLU A 109 -29.24 -26.85 20.29
N ILE A 110 -28.89 -27.19 19.05
CA ILE A 110 -29.73 -28.04 18.18
C ILE A 110 -29.99 -29.40 18.83
N HIS A 111 -28.96 -30.08 19.33
CA HIS A 111 -29.14 -31.38 19.99
C HIS A 111 -30.03 -31.29 21.24
N LEU A 112 -29.88 -30.22 22.03
CA LEU A 112 -30.71 -29.98 23.21
C LEU A 112 -32.18 -29.76 22.81
N GLN A 113 -32.42 -28.94 21.79
CA GLN A 113 -33.77 -28.70 21.25
C GLN A 113 -34.40 -29.99 20.70
N GLU A 114 -33.64 -30.83 20.00
CA GLU A 114 -34.11 -32.12 19.51
C GLU A 114 -34.53 -33.05 20.64
N VAL A 115 -33.72 -33.16 21.71
CA VAL A 115 -34.07 -33.99 22.87
C VAL A 115 -35.30 -33.44 23.59
N ARG A 116 -35.42 -32.12 23.75
CA ARG A 116 -36.61 -31.47 24.32
C ARG A 116 -37.87 -31.77 23.51
N ALA A 117 -37.80 -31.65 22.19
CA ALA A 117 -38.92 -31.98 21.31
C ALA A 117 -39.30 -33.47 21.39
N ARG A 118 -38.33 -34.38 21.52
CA ARG A 118 -38.60 -35.81 21.71
C ARG A 118 -39.26 -36.11 23.05
N ILE A 119 -38.81 -35.46 24.12
CA ILE A 119 -39.41 -35.58 25.45
C ILE A 119 -40.87 -35.12 25.41
N GLU A 120 -41.16 -33.99 24.78
CA GLU A 120 -42.51 -33.47 24.60
C GLU A 120 -43.39 -34.49 23.86
N ALA A 121 -42.93 -34.98 22.70
CA ALA A 121 -43.66 -36.00 21.93
C ALA A 121 -43.87 -37.31 22.71
N LEU A 122 -42.87 -37.79 23.46
CA LEU A 122 -43.02 -39.00 24.29
C LEU A 122 -44.02 -38.79 25.43
N THR A 123 -44.06 -37.59 26.00
CA THR A 123 -45.05 -37.25 27.05
C THR A 123 -46.47 -37.36 26.48
N GLU A 124 -46.70 -36.84 25.27
CA GLU A 124 -48.00 -36.98 24.57
C GLU A 124 -48.34 -38.45 24.28
N TYR A 125 -47.37 -39.28 23.88
CA TYR A 125 -47.61 -40.71 23.68
C TYR A 125 -47.95 -41.44 24.99
N ILE A 126 -47.26 -41.13 26.09
CA ILE A 126 -47.55 -41.72 27.40
C ILE A 126 -48.97 -41.37 27.85
N GLU A 127 -49.39 -40.11 27.67
CA GLU A 127 -50.77 -39.69 27.93
C GLU A 127 -51.79 -40.45 27.04
N GLY A 128 -51.38 -40.86 25.85
CA GLY A 128 -52.14 -41.73 24.94
C GLY A 128 -52.18 -43.22 25.33
N GLY A 129 -51.54 -43.62 26.43
CA GLY A 129 -51.54 -44.99 26.96
C GLY A 129 -50.41 -45.89 26.44
N PHE A 130 -49.34 -45.31 25.91
CA PHE A 130 -48.13 -46.06 25.55
C PHE A 130 -47.15 -46.15 26.73
N GLU A 131 -46.62 -47.34 27.01
CA GLU A 131 -45.62 -47.58 28.06
C GLU A 131 -44.22 -47.15 27.58
N LEU A 132 -43.84 -45.88 27.79
CA LEU A 132 -42.58 -45.28 27.33
C LEU A 132 -41.84 -44.51 28.43
N GLU A 133 -42.22 -44.70 29.69
CA GLU A 133 -41.71 -43.98 30.88
C GLU A 133 -40.21 -44.16 31.07
N GLU A 134 -39.69 -45.38 30.84
CA GLU A 134 -38.25 -45.67 30.97
C GLU A 134 -37.42 -44.87 29.95
N GLU A 135 -37.91 -44.78 28.70
CA GLU A 135 -37.24 -43.99 27.65
C GLU A 135 -37.35 -42.48 27.94
N LEU A 136 -38.49 -42.03 28.47
CA LEU A 136 -38.68 -40.65 28.90
C LEU A 136 -37.69 -40.26 30.00
N GLU A 137 -37.53 -41.10 31.02
CA GLU A 137 -36.56 -40.89 32.11
C GLU A 137 -35.14 -40.83 31.55
N ARG A 138 -34.76 -41.77 30.68
CA ARG A 138 -33.45 -41.78 30.02
C ARG A 138 -33.17 -40.52 29.20
N LEU A 139 -34.18 -39.97 28.52
CA LEU A 139 -34.04 -38.71 27.78
C LEU A 139 -33.97 -37.50 28.69
N ARG A 140 -34.66 -37.49 29.84
CA ARG A 140 -34.55 -36.42 30.86
C ARG A 140 -33.15 -36.33 31.44
N ASP A 141 -32.53 -37.46 31.75
CA ASP A 141 -31.13 -37.48 32.18
C ASP A 141 -30.19 -36.94 31.09
N ARG A 142 -30.47 -37.29 29.83
CA ARG A 142 -29.69 -36.78 28.69
C ARG A 142 -29.92 -35.30 28.42
N GLU A 143 -31.12 -34.78 28.63
CA GLU A 143 -31.43 -33.35 28.56
C GLU A 143 -30.55 -32.58 29.54
N ILE A 144 -30.44 -33.04 30.79
CA ILE A 144 -29.60 -32.42 31.82
C ILE A 144 -28.12 -32.36 31.37
N SER A 145 -27.59 -33.48 30.85
CA SER A 145 -26.21 -33.50 30.34
C SER A 145 -25.99 -32.52 29.19
N LEU A 146 -26.94 -32.45 28.23
CA LEU A 146 -26.83 -31.57 27.07
C LEU A 146 -27.00 -30.08 27.43
N ASP A 147 -27.84 -29.78 28.43
CA ASP A 147 -28.03 -28.42 28.95
C ASP A 147 -26.75 -27.90 29.62
N LEU A 148 -26.05 -28.77 30.37
CA LEU A 148 -24.71 -28.48 30.91
C LEU A 148 -23.69 -28.25 29.79
N ASP A 149 -23.65 -29.13 28.79
CA ASP A 149 -22.72 -29.01 27.65
C ASP A 149 -22.97 -27.71 26.85
N TYR A 150 -24.23 -27.36 26.62
CA TYR A 150 -24.62 -26.11 25.99
C TYR A 150 -24.22 -24.90 26.83
N GLY A 151 -24.50 -24.92 28.14
CA GLY A 151 -24.13 -23.84 29.07
C GLY A 151 -22.61 -23.60 29.13
N LEU A 152 -21.81 -24.68 29.16
CA LEU A 152 -20.35 -24.60 29.12
C LEU A 152 -19.81 -24.12 27.76
N GLY A 153 -20.52 -24.42 26.68
CA GLY A 153 -20.18 -24.00 25.32
C GLY A 153 -20.64 -22.60 24.94
N SER A 154 -21.50 -21.96 25.75
CA SER A 154 -22.15 -20.70 25.41
C SER A 154 -21.16 -19.53 25.32
N VAL A 155 -21.21 -18.80 24.20
CA VAL A 155 -20.39 -17.61 23.98
C VAL A 155 -21.16 -16.37 24.45
N SER A 156 -20.71 -15.73 25.54
CA SER A 156 -21.40 -14.56 26.14
C SER A 156 -21.58 -13.35 25.21
N ASP A 157 -20.69 -13.12 24.25
CA ASP A 157 -20.83 -12.05 23.26
C ASP A 157 -20.26 -12.48 21.89
N PRO A 158 -21.12 -12.91 20.95
CA PRO A 158 -20.70 -13.26 19.60
C PRO A 158 -20.49 -12.04 18.70
N SER A 159 -20.81 -10.82 19.17
CA SER A 159 -20.77 -9.63 18.34
C SER A 159 -19.34 -9.29 17.89
N LEU A 160 -19.25 -8.91 16.62
CA LEU A 160 -18.02 -8.40 16.00
C LEU A 160 -17.88 -6.88 16.19
N SER A 161 -18.92 -6.21 16.70
CA SER A 161 -18.95 -4.75 16.91
C SER A 161 -17.98 -4.24 17.98
N ARG A 162 -17.48 -5.13 18.84
CA ARG A 162 -16.46 -4.82 19.86
C ARG A 162 -15.04 -5.20 19.44
N LEU A 163 -14.81 -5.55 18.16
CA LEU A 163 -13.46 -5.82 17.69
C LEU A 163 -12.70 -4.50 17.56
N GLU A 164 -11.53 -4.44 18.18
CA GLU A 164 -10.58 -3.37 17.93
C GLU A 164 -10.01 -3.56 16.53
N LEU A 165 -10.49 -2.75 15.58
CA LEU A 165 -10.00 -2.76 14.21
C LEU A 165 -8.81 -1.81 14.11
N PRO A 166 -7.77 -2.17 13.34
CA PRO A 166 -6.67 -1.27 13.04
C PRO A 166 -7.17 0.04 12.44
N GLU A 167 -6.64 1.16 12.91
CA GLU A 167 -6.96 2.48 12.39
C GLU A 167 -6.27 2.68 11.04
N VAL A 168 -7.07 2.87 9.99
CA VAL A 168 -6.57 3.27 8.67
C VAL A 168 -6.68 4.78 8.56
N PHE A 169 -5.56 5.48 8.76
CA PHE A 169 -5.45 6.87 8.33
C PHE A 169 -5.47 6.89 6.80
N GLY A 170 -6.64 7.17 6.23
CA GLY A 170 -6.74 7.53 4.82
C GLY A 170 -6.12 8.90 4.63
N ASP A 171 -5.06 8.98 3.83
CA ASP A 171 -4.56 10.25 3.32
C ASP A 171 -5.68 10.84 2.45
N SER A 172 -6.49 11.72 3.02
CA SER A 172 -7.51 12.46 2.27
C SER A 172 -6.77 13.41 1.35
N VAL A 173 -6.59 13.01 0.10
CA VAL A 173 -6.13 13.91 -0.96
C VAL A 173 -7.29 14.82 -1.32
N ASP A 174 -7.54 15.83 -0.50
CA ASP A 174 -8.33 16.98 -0.92
C ASP A 174 -7.51 17.73 -1.98
N GLN A 175 -7.83 17.47 -3.25
CA GLN A 175 -7.35 18.25 -4.38
C GLN A 175 -8.28 19.46 -4.54
N GLU A 176 -7.84 20.63 -4.08
CA GLU A 176 -8.30 21.93 -4.60
C GLU A 176 -7.56 22.30 -5.89
#